data_AF-A0A2K3JEH3-F1
#
_entry.id   AF-A0A2K3JEH3-F1
#
_cell.length_a   1.000
_cell.length_b   1.000
_cell.length_c   1.000
_cell.angle_alpha   90.00
_cell.angle_beta   90.00
_cell.angle_gamma   90.00
#
_symmetry.space_group_name_H-M   'P 1'
#
loop_
_entity.id
_entity.type
_entity.pdbx_description
1 polymer ?
#
loop_
_entity_poly.entity_id
_entity_poly.type
_entity_poly.pdbx_seq_one_letter_code
_entity_poly.pdbx_strand_id
1 'polypeptide(L)'
;RKIEVRIPKGIDDGAHLRLAGQGEHPSGATQSGDLYVVVHMKQHPLFERRGADLYRKLSISFPQAALGTILSVETLQGKEKLRIPEGTENGTLLRLKGSGMPKMQGSGYGDLYVLVEVSTPKKLSRRARLLLEELGRELEE
;
A
#
# COMPACT_ATOMS: atom_id res chain seq x y z
N ARG A 1 -35.76 8.67 -0.26
CA ARG A 1 -35.39 8.12 -1.59
C ARG A 1 -34.13 7.27 -1.44
N LYS A 2 -34.00 6.15 -2.14
CA LYS A 2 -32.74 5.38 -2.24
C LYS A 2 -32.16 5.63 -3.64
N ILE A 3 -30.86 5.86 -3.73
CA ILE A 3 -30.15 6.10 -5.00
C ILE A 3 -29.02 5.09 -5.08
N GLU A 4 -28.97 4.32 -6.15
CA GLU A 4 -27.87 3.40 -6.41
C GLU A 4 -26.75 4.14 -7.15
N VAL A 5 -25.54 4.08 -6.60
CA VAL A 5 -24.36 4.74 -7.18
C VAL A 5 -23.36 3.65 -7.55
N ARG A 6 -23.00 3.56 -8.84
CA ARG A 6 -21.96 2.65 -9.31
C ARG A 6 -20.62 3.36 -9.22
N ILE A 7 -19.73 2.87 -8.36
CA ILE A 7 -18.38 3.41 -8.20
C ILE A 7 -17.43 2.67 -9.15
N PRO A 8 -16.82 3.36 -10.15
CA PRO A 8 -15.86 2.74 -11.04
C PRO A 8 -14.63 2.23 -10.29
N LYS A 9 -14.07 1.11 -10.76
CA LYS A 9 -12.79 0.61 -10.26
C LYS A 9 -11.70 1.64 -10.54
N GLY A 10 -10.79 1.82 -9.58
CA GLY A 10 -9.67 2.74 -9.75
C GLY A 10 -10.01 4.21 -9.56
N ILE A 11 -11.24 4.56 -9.15
CA ILE A 11 -11.61 5.95 -8.83
C ILE A 11 -10.62 6.55 -7.82
N ASP A 12 -10.21 7.78 -8.07
CA ASP A 12 -9.31 8.52 -7.20
C ASP A 12 -10.08 9.28 -6.11
N ASP A 13 -9.36 9.68 -5.07
CA ASP A 13 -9.87 10.55 -4.02
C ASP A 13 -10.26 11.92 -4.60
N GLY A 14 -11.40 12.47 -4.16
CA GLY A 14 -11.95 13.73 -4.66
C GLY A 14 -12.64 13.63 -6.03
N ALA A 15 -12.76 12.44 -6.61
CA ALA A 15 -13.47 12.27 -7.88
C ALA A 15 -14.97 12.58 -7.74
N HIS A 16 -15.52 13.23 -8.78
CA HIS A 16 -16.92 13.63 -8.84
C HIS A 16 -17.71 12.69 -9.76
N LEU A 17 -18.78 12.10 -9.24
CA LEU A 17 -19.71 11.26 -10.00
C LEU A 17 -21.03 12.03 -10.18
N ARG A 18 -21.41 12.26 -11.45
CA ARG A 18 -22.66 12.93 -11.81
C ARG A 18 -23.76 11.90 -12.04
N LEU A 19 -24.87 12.05 -11.33
CA LEU A 19 -26.07 11.26 -11.46
C LEU A 19 -27.18 12.13 -12.05
N ALA A 20 -27.37 12.01 -13.37
CA ALA A 20 -28.27 12.85 -14.13
C ALA A 20 -29.73 12.68 -13.68
N GLY A 21 -30.44 13.79 -13.44
CA GLY A 21 -31.86 13.78 -13.03
C GLY A 21 -32.13 13.18 -11.63
N GLN A 22 -31.08 12.93 -10.83
CA GLN A 22 -31.19 12.42 -9.46
C GLN A 22 -31.13 13.53 -8.39
N GLY A 23 -30.96 14.78 -8.79
CA GLY A 23 -30.96 15.94 -7.93
C GLY A 23 -32.36 16.36 -7.50
N GLU A 24 -32.45 17.57 -6.92
CA GLU A 24 -33.70 18.14 -6.45
C GLU A 24 -34.65 18.41 -7.62
N HIS A 25 -35.95 18.21 -7.38
CA HIS A 25 -37.01 18.51 -8.32
C HIS A 25 -37.91 19.60 -7.73
N PRO A 26 -37.67 20.88 -8.06
CA PRO A 26 -38.51 21.98 -7.59
C PRO A 26 -39.96 21.83 -8.05
N SER A 27 -40.92 22.29 -7.26
CA SER A 27 -42.33 22.33 -7.66
C SER A 27 -42.50 23.20 -8.91
N GLY A 28 -43.07 22.62 -9.98
CA GLY A 28 -43.26 23.29 -11.28
C GLY A 28 -42.12 23.08 -12.29
N ALA A 29 -41.02 22.42 -11.92
CA ALA A 29 -39.96 22.06 -12.86
C ALA A 29 -40.39 20.88 -13.77
N THR A 30 -39.91 20.89 -15.03
CA THR A 30 -40.15 19.78 -15.98
C THR A 30 -39.14 18.64 -15.83
N GLN A 31 -37.97 18.91 -15.26
CA GLN A 31 -36.89 17.95 -15.05
C GLN A 31 -36.24 18.15 -13.68
N SER A 32 -35.80 17.07 -13.05
CA SER A 32 -34.95 17.11 -11.86
C SER A 32 -33.56 17.65 -12.19
N GLY A 33 -32.90 18.29 -11.21
CA GLY A 33 -31.48 18.60 -11.31
C GLY A 33 -30.58 17.36 -11.24
N ASP A 34 -29.27 17.58 -11.24
CA ASP A 34 -28.25 16.51 -11.12
C ASP A 34 -27.77 16.36 -9.68
N LEU A 35 -27.45 15.13 -9.29
CA LEU A 35 -26.76 14.85 -8.02
C LEU A 35 -25.29 14.62 -8.28
N TYR A 36 -24.42 15.36 -7.59
CA TYR A 36 -22.98 15.15 -7.59
C TYR A 36 -22.56 14.40 -6.33
N VAL A 37 -21.85 13.30 -6.50
CA VAL A 37 -21.26 12.51 -5.41
C VAL A 37 -19.75 12.70 -5.46
N VAL A 38 -19.17 13.22 -4.38
CA VAL A 38 -17.72 13.33 -4.22
C VAL A 38 -17.22 12.12 -3.45
N VAL A 39 -16.27 11.39 -4.03
CA VAL A 39 -15.68 10.20 -3.41
C VAL A 39 -14.54 10.62 -2.50
N HIS A 40 -14.58 10.20 -1.23
CA HIS A 40 -13.48 10.36 -0.29
C HIS A 40 -12.94 9.00 0.14
N MET A 41 -11.63 8.82 0.02
CA MET A 41 -10.94 7.60 0.38
C MET A 41 -10.56 7.63 1.86
N LYS A 42 -11.01 6.60 2.59
CA LYS A 42 -10.58 6.40 3.96
C LYS A 42 -9.12 5.92 3.97
N GLN A 43 -8.31 6.52 4.85
CA GLN A 43 -6.94 6.07 5.08
C GLN A 43 -6.91 4.59 5.50
N HIS A 44 -6.00 3.83 4.89
CA HIS A 44 -5.79 2.42 5.21
C HIS A 44 -4.59 2.27 6.15
N PRO A 45 -4.66 1.40 7.19
CA PRO A 45 -3.57 1.28 8.16
C PRO A 45 -2.26 0.74 7.57
N LEU A 46 -2.34 -0.05 6.50
CA LEU A 46 -1.18 -0.71 5.89
C LEU A 46 -0.74 -0.11 4.55
N PHE A 47 -1.62 0.63 3.87
CA PHE A 47 -1.40 1.04 2.49
C PHE A 47 -1.61 2.53 2.33
N GLU A 48 -0.67 3.17 1.66
CA GLU A 48 -0.79 4.52 1.14
C GLU A 48 -0.97 4.42 -0.38
N ARG A 49 -2.07 4.94 -0.90
CA ARG A 49 -2.34 4.95 -2.35
C ARG A 49 -1.78 6.22 -2.97
N ARG A 50 -1.02 6.07 -4.06
CA ARG A 50 -0.53 7.18 -4.90
C ARG A 50 -0.88 6.87 -6.36
N GLY A 51 -1.99 7.44 -6.83
CA GLY A 51 -2.55 7.09 -8.14
C GLY A 51 -2.94 5.60 -8.19
N ALA A 52 -2.40 4.85 -9.15
CA ALA A 52 -2.62 3.41 -9.26
C ALA A 52 -1.67 2.57 -8.37
N ASP A 53 -0.62 3.16 -7.82
CA ASP A 53 0.38 2.44 -7.04
C ASP A 53 0.04 2.47 -5.54
N LEU A 54 0.48 1.43 -4.84
CA LEU A 54 0.34 1.30 -3.39
C LEU A 54 1.73 1.30 -2.75
N TYR A 55 1.81 1.88 -1.56
CA TYR A 55 3.01 1.91 -0.74
C TYR A 55 2.69 1.30 0.62
N ARG A 56 3.60 0.45 1.12
CA ARG A 56 3.52 -0.09 2.48
C ARG A 56 4.90 -0.17 3.10
N LYS A 57 4.94 -0.15 4.42
CA LYS A 57 6.16 -0.45 5.18
C LYS A 57 6.22 -1.94 5.51
N LEU A 58 7.43 -2.50 5.53
CA LEU A 58 7.70 -3.85 5.98
C LEU A 58 8.91 -3.83 6.90
N SER A 59 8.66 -4.07 8.19
CA SER A 59 9.74 -4.20 9.16
C SER A 59 10.37 -5.59 9.08
N ILE A 60 11.69 -5.64 8.95
CA ILE A 60 12.48 -6.87 8.96
C ILE A 60 13.55 -6.82 10.03
N SER A 61 14.08 -7.99 10.41
CA SER A 61 15.20 -8.06 11.35
C SER A 61 16.53 -7.83 10.65
N PHE A 62 17.54 -7.37 11.39
CA PHE A 62 18.89 -7.20 10.85
C PHE A 62 19.43 -8.47 10.18
N PRO A 63 19.32 -9.69 10.77
CA PRO A 63 19.75 -10.91 10.08
C PRO A 63 19.01 -11.18 8.76
N GLN A 64 17.71 -10.86 8.67
CA GLN A 64 16.95 -11.01 7.42
C GLN A 64 17.41 -10.04 6.34
N ALA A 65 17.76 -8.81 6.74
CA ALA A 65 18.29 -7.80 5.84
C ALA A 65 19.70 -8.17 5.34
N ALA A 66 20.56 -8.61 6.27
CA ALA A 66 21.94 -8.97 6.00
C ALA A 66 22.05 -10.23 5.15
N LEU A 67 21.33 -11.31 5.49
CA LEU A 67 21.44 -12.63 4.84
C LEU A 67 20.45 -12.83 3.68
N GLY A 68 19.51 -11.90 3.50
CA GLY A 68 18.38 -12.06 2.59
C GLY A 68 17.35 -13.07 3.11
N THR A 69 16.13 -12.98 2.57
CA THR A 69 15.04 -13.88 2.97
C THR A 69 13.89 -13.84 1.94
N ILE A 70 12.88 -14.68 2.13
CA ILE A 70 11.63 -14.61 1.38
C ILE A 70 10.50 -14.48 2.40
N LEU A 71 9.78 -13.35 2.35
CA LEU A 71 8.66 -13.08 3.24
C LEU A 71 7.34 -13.10 2.46
N SER A 72 6.25 -13.45 3.16
CA SER A 72 4.90 -13.29 2.62
C SER A 72 4.38 -11.91 2.97
N VAL A 73 4.01 -11.14 1.94
CA VAL A 73 3.50 -9.77 2.04
C VAL A 73 2.02 -9.77 1.67
N GLU A 74 1.21 -9.14 2.52
CA GLU A 74 -0.21 -8.92 2.23
C GLU A 74 -0.37 -7.82 1.18
N THR A 75 -1.16 -8.11 0.16
CA THR A 75 -1.59 -7.22 -0.91
C THR A 75 -3.11 -7.09 -0.86
N LEU A 76 -3.71 -6.22 -1.68
CA LEU A 76 -5.17 -6.15 -1.78
C LEU A 76 -5.79 -7.37 -2.46
N GLN A 77 -4.97 -8.14 -3.20
CA GLN A 77 -5.37 -9.33 -3.96
C GLN A 77 -5.11 -10.63 -3.18
N GLY A 78 -4.38 -10.60 -2.06
CA GLY A 78 -4.07 -11.77 -1.26
C GLY A 78 -2.67 -11.70 -0.64
N LYS A 79 -1.98 -12.84 -0.57
CA LYS A 79 -0.61 -12.93 -0.08
C LYS A 79 0.34 -13.22 -1.22
N GLU A 80 1.41 -12.45 -1.33
CA GLU A 80 2.46 -12.65 -2.32
C GLU A 80 3.82 -12.86 -1.65
N LYS A 81 4.74 -13.53 -2.36
CA LYS A 81 6.11 -13.73 -1.86
C LYS A 81 6.98 -12.56 -2.29
N LEU A 82 7.58 -11.87 -1.34
CA LEU A 82 8.59 -10.85 -1.56
C LEU A 82 9.97 -11.43 -1.25
N ARG A 83 10.85 -11.46 -2.25
CA ARG A 83 12.26 -11.79 -2.05
C ARG A 83 13.00 -10.54 -1.59
N ILE A 84 13.69 -10.68 -0.46
CA ILE A 84 14.58 -9.68 0.10
C ILE A 84 16.01 -10.11 -0.24
N PRO A 85 16.73 -9.35 -1.08
CA PRO A 85 18.12 -9.62 -1.39
C PRO A 85 19.01 -9.60 -0.15
N GLU A 86 20.12 -10.32 -0.21
CA GLU A 86 21.21 -10.19 0.77
C GLU A 86 21.76 -8.75 0.74
N GLY A 87 22.15 -8.22 1.90
CA GLY A 87 22.63 -6.85 2.02
C GLY A 87 21.57 -5.77 1.76
N THR A 88 20.29 -6.04 2.01
CA THR A 88 19.23 -5.02 1.84
C THR A 88 19.38 -3.90 2.88
N GLU A 89 19.51 -2.66 2.41
CA GLU A 89 19.62 -1.49 3.28
C GLU A 89 18.27 -1.01 3.83
N ASN A 90 18.30 -0.32 4.96
CA ASN A 90 17.13 0.34 5.51
C ASN A 90 16.63 1.45 4.56
N GLY A 91 15.33 1.48 4.29
CA GLY A 91 14.73 2.41 3.35
C GLY A 91 14.71 1.92 1.90
N THR A 92 15.23 0.72 1.61
CA THR A 92 15.13 0.11 0.28
C THR A 92 13.67 -0.04 -0.14
N LEU A 93 13.33 0.39 -1.35
CA LEU A 93 12.03 0.19 -1.96
C LEU A 93 12.04 -1.03 -2.87
N LEU A 94 11.32 -2.08 -2.49
CA LEU A 94 11.13 -3.27 -3.31
C LEU A 94 9.77 -3.23 -4.00
N ARG A 95 9.69 -3.70 -5.25
CA ARG A 95 8.48 -3.62 -6.08
C ARG A 95 7.87 -4.99 -6.34
N LEU A 96 6.58 -5.12 -6.03
CA LEU A 96 5.72 -6.22 -6.47
C LEU A 96 4.85 -5.73 -7.63
N LYS A 97 5.15 -6.27 -8.81
CA LYS A 97 4.52 -5.82 -10.07
C LYS A 97 3.08 -6.32 -10.16
N GLY A 98 2.15 -5.41 -10.45
CA GLY A 98 0.74 -5.72 -10.65
C GLY A 98 -0.09 -5.86 -9.38
N SER A 99 0.51 -5.67 -8.20
CA SER A 99 -0.15 -5.80 -6.89
C SER A 99 -0.68 -4.47 -6.34
N GLY A 100 -0.82 -3.44 -7.19
CA GLY A 100 -1.38 -2.13 -6.85
C GLY A 100 -2.90 -2.04 -7.08
N MET A 101 -3.39 -0.82 -7.29
CA MET A 101 -4.79 -0.52 -7.60
C MET A 101 -5.09 -0.68 -9.09
N PRO A 102 -6.34 -1.03 -9.48
CA PRO A 102 -6.74 -1.00 -10.87
C PRO A 102 -6.62 0.41 -11.44
N LYS A 103 -6.10 0.53 -12.66
CA LYS A 103 -6.00 1.83 -13.35
C LYS A 103 -7.39 2.31 -13.78
N MET A 104 -7.69 3.58 -13.54
CA MET A 104 -8.97 4.18 -13.94
C MET A 104 -9.08 4.27 -15.48
N GLN A 105 -7.99 4.64 -16.15
CA GLN A 105 -7.89 4.68 -17.61
C GLN A 105 -6.99 3.55 -18.10
N GLY A 106 -7.50 2.74 -19.03
CA GLY A 106 -6.79 1.62 -19.64
C GLY A 106 -6.97 0.29 -18.90
N SER A 107 -6.16 -0.70 -19.26
CA SER A 107 -6.16 -2.04 -18.67
C SER A 107 -5.02 -2.21 -17.66
N GLY A 108 -5.27 -3.06 -16.66
CA GLY A 108 -4.25 -3.49 -15.71
C GLY A 108 -4.28 -2.76 -14.37
N TYR A 109 -3.21 -2.98 -13.62
CA TYR A 109 -3.03 -2.55 -12.23
C TYR A 109 -1.73 -1.73 -12.12
N GLY A 110 -1.65 -0.89 -11.10
CA GLY A 110 -0.38 -0.35 -10.63
C GLY A 110 0.40 -1.41 -9.85
N ASP A 111 1.47 -0.96 -9.21
CA ASP A 111 2.40 -1.81 -8.46
C ASP A 111 2.29 -1.57 -6.95
N LEU A 112 2.78 -2.52 -6.16
CA LEU A 112 2.97 -2.36 -4.72
C LEU A 112 4.44 -2.14 -4.43
N TYR A 113 4.76 -0.99 -3.84
CA TYR A 113 6.07 -0.63 -3.34
C TYR A 113 6.14 -0.92 -1.84
N VAL A 114 7.13 -1.72 -1.46
CA VAL A 114 7.39 -2.13 -0.08
C VAL A 114 8.64 -1.42 0.39
N LEU A 115 8.48 -0.45 1.28
CA LEU A 115 9.57 0.22 1.97
C LEU A 115 10.08 -0.68 3.11
N VAL A 116 11.31 -1.14 3.00
CA VAL A 116 11.95 -2.00 4.00
C VAL A 116 12.43 -1.15 5.17
N GLU A 117 12.02 -1.50 6.38
CA GLU A 117 12.50 -0.88 7.62
C GLU A 117 13.25 -1.93 8.46
N VAL A 118 14.55 -1.76 8.66
CA VAL A 118 15.35 -2.70 9.47
C VAL A 118 15.17 -2.34 10.95
N SER A 119 14.64 -3.30 11.71
CA SER A 119 14.36 -3.14 13.13
C SER A 119 15.51 -3.67 13.99
N THR A 120 16.05 -2.80 14.85
CA THR A 120 17.06 -3.16 15.84
C THR A 120 16.39 -3.66 17.13
N PRO A 121 16.77 -4.83 17.67
CA PRO A 121 16.19 -5.36 18.90
C PRO A 121 16.53 -4.47 20.10
N LYS A 122 15.52 -4.12 20.92
CA LYS A 122 15.68 -3.27 22.12
C LYS A 122 16.27 -4.01 23.33
N LYS A 123 16.22 -5.35 23.33
CA LYS A 123 16.72 -6.21 24.40
C LYS A 123 17.46 -7.38 23.78
N LEU A 124 18.62 -7.72 24.34
CA LEU A 124 19.46 -8.81 23.89
C LEU A 124 19.68 -9.80 25.03
N SER A 125 19.60 -11.09 24.72
CA SER A 125 20.06 -12.14 25.63
C SER A 125 21.59 -12.11 25.71
N ARG A 126 22.17 -12.73 26.76
CA ARG A 126 23.63 -12.85 26.89
C ARG A 126 24.27 -13.45 25.63
N ARG A 127 23.64 -14.50 25.07
CA ARG A 127 24.12 -15.15 23.84
C ARG A 127 24.01 -14.23 22.63
N ALA A 128 22.89 -13.52 22.46
CA ALA A 128 22.72 -12.61 21.32
C ALA A 128 23.70 -11.44 21.34
N ARG A 129 24.04 -10.93 22.54
CA ARG A 129 25.08 -9.90 22.70
C ARG A 129 26.45 -10.41 22.25
N LEU A 130 26.87 -11.58 22.73
CA LEU A 130 28.16 -12.17 22.33
C LEU A 130 28.26 -12.34 20.81
N LEU A 131 27.20 -12.84 20.16
CA LEU A 131 27.18 -13.01 18.70
C LEU A 131 27.31 -11.68 17.94
N LEU A 132 26.72 -10.60 18.45
CA LEU A 132 26.84 -9.28 17.82
C LEU A 132 28.21 -8.64 18.06
N GLU A 133 28.82 -8.88 19.23
CA GLU A 133 30.19 -8.44 19.53
C GLU A 133 31.22 -9.17 18.65
N GLU A 134 31.05 -10.48 18.47
CA GLU A 134 31.87 -11.29 17.54
C GLU A 134 31.72 -10.80 16.10
N LEU A 135 30.47 -10.62 15.63
CA LEU A 135 30.21 -10.06 14.31
C LEU A 135 30.83 -8.67 14.12
N GLY A 136 30.80 -7.82 15.16
CA GLY A 136 31.41 -6.49 15.12
C GLY A 136 32.91 -6.54 14.87
N ARG A 137 33.64 -7.47 15.51
CA ARG A 137 35.08 -7.63 15.30
C ARG A 137 35.41 -8.12 13.90
N GLU A 138 34.67 -9.13 13.41
CA GLU A 138 34.86 -9.69 12.07
C GLU A 138 34.59 -8.67 10.94
N LEU A 139 33.75 -7.64 11.19
CA LEU A 139 33.47 -6.59 10.21
C LEU A 139 34.45 -5.41 10.26
N GLU A 140 35.27 -5.30 11.31
CA GLU A 140 36.31 -4.27 11.44
C GLU A 140 37.67 -4.72 10.88
N GLU A 141 37.87 -6.03 10.70
CA GLU A 141 39.02 -6.64 10.01
C GLU A 141 38.91 -6.58 8.48
#